data_AF-A0A6A4CRZ4-F1
#
_entry.id   AF-A0A6A4CRZ4-F1
#
_cell.length_a   1.000
_cell.length_b   1.000
_cell.length_c   1.000
_cell.angle_alpha   90.00
_cell.angle_beta   90.00
_cell.angle_gamma   90.00
#
_symmetry.space_group_name_H-M   'P 1'
#
loop_
_entity.id
_entity.type
_entity.pdbx_description
1 polymer ?
#
loop_
_entity_poly.entity_id
_entity_poly.type
_entity_poly.pdbx_seq_one_letter_code
_entity_poly.pdbx_strand_id
1 'polypeptide(L)'
;MLRDVSRLVLKAPKKVITLPYWSFVVWWIIILSVHVVVWVFNGLYAYGYWKLDGSYLNLCLEFYHIGMPHPYHRTIAIVHGGTSTIHGVCILLMVGGSLQQKTLAFTPWSSSTVSNELKTESRGRDSSALLQSFSKAYTKVTYSCSLCGVNGKYFDAALVGREIVETALQTFQAYRMSMLLPRTLLNRFYVILLAANCWSSLVADSVFFGRDEARRRFACIVLDCILDLMSCMGVVLLVLLSYVGDYNSEVTGFDEILCHLSSVPSVLARLQPNYLALTGNPITHLPPEIFEIQNLIYLGIMEKRIPQNPRYKNTQSKIDSGSTVNKVRLISHKEFLKRRDETFRRITCRCLADLFGEYEDTGSASQPEMVARMVKGADGEFSMERVPVDEDNQESCGPRIVSYEAEEKEDYDPPYLVLDTRTKDEFAANRIHRAKNYPATFLNRDVLLPEMHQFKNQEAKLVILYDLDDKTAAQTAHTLVQRGFDNIYVLTGGLVDYADEFP
;
A
#
# COMPACT_ATOMS: atom_id res chain seq x y z
N MET A 1 -22.11 -6.65 62.75
CA MET A 1 -22.83 -6.26 61.51
C MET A 1 -21.96 -6.25 60.25
N LEU A 2 -20.98 -5.35 60.04
CA LEU A 2 -20.13 -5.38 58.82
C LEU A 2 -19.26 -6.67 58.67
N ARG A 3 -18.80 -7.26 59.78
CA ARG A 3 -18.10 -8.56 59.80
C ARG A 3 -19.02 -9.76 59.55
N ASP A 4 -20.32 -9.62 59.83
CA ASP A 4 -21.29 -10.72 59.69
C ASP A 4 -21.88 -10.75 58.28
N VAL A 5 -22.03 -9.58 57.65
CA VAL A 5 -22.35 -9.44 56.22
C VAL A 5 -21.20 -10.00 55.37
N SER A 6 -19.94 -9.76 55.76
CA SER A 6 -18.76 -10.36 55.12
C SER A 6 -18.78 -11.90 55.18
N ARG A 7 -19.17 -12.49 56.32
CA ARG A 7 -19.27 -13.95 56.48
C ARG A 7 -20.48 -14.56 55.77
N LEU A 8 -21.59 -13.84 55.65
CA LEU A 8 -22.80 -14.29 54.94
C LEU A 8 -22.61 -14.30 53.41
N VAL A 9 -21.87 -13.34 52.85
CA VAL A 9 -21.52 -13.32 51.41
C VAL A 9 -20.49 -14.41 51.05
N LEU A 10 -19.59 -14.76 51.99
CA LEU A 10 -18.65 -15.88 51.84
C LEU A 10 -19.33 -17.27 51.83
N LYS A 11 -20.63 -17.36 52.18
CA LYS A 11 -21.42 -18.59 52.16
C LYS A 11 -22.24 -18.79 50.89
N ALA A 12 -22.27 -17.83 49.97
CA ALA A 12 -22.86 -18.05 48.66
C ALA A 12 -22.02 -19.12 47.93
N PRO A 13 -22.61 -20.24 47.47
CA PRO A 13 -21.87 -21.25 46.73
C PRO A 13 -21.27 -20.56 45.51
N LYS A 14 -19.94 -20.42 45.49
CA LYS A 14 -19.22 -20.01 44.29
C LYS A 14 -19.59 -21.06 43.24
N LYS A 15 -20.43 -20.70 42.26
CA LYS A 15 -20.57 -21.49 41.04
C LYS A 15 -19.20 -21.47 40.36
N VAL A 16 -18.39 -22.48 40.66
CA VAL A 16 -17.09 -22.70 40.04
C VAL A 16 -17.40 -23.32 38.68
N ILE A 17 -16.94 -22.66 37.61
CA ILE A 17 -17.02 -23.23 36.27
C ILE A 17 -16.04 -24.41 36.24
N THR A 18 -16.56 -25.63 36.24
CA THR A 18 -15.74 -26.83 36.07
C THR A 18 -15.43 -26.99 34.59
N LEU A 19 -14.14 -26.93 34.24
CA LEU A 19 -13.64 -27.12 32.89
C LEU A 19 -12.97 -28.49 32.78
N PRO A 20 -13.14 -29.21 31.65
CA PRO A 20 -12.28 -30.34 31.31
C PRO A 20 -10.81 -29.90 31.33
N TYR A 21 -9.91 -30.81 31.71
CA TYR A 21 -8.47 -30.51 31.79
C TYR A 21 -7.93 -29.87 30.51
N TRP A 22 -8.27 -30.43 29.34
CA TRP A 22 -7.84 -29.88 28.06
C TRP A 22 -8.36 -28.47 27.78
N SER A 23 -9.63 -28.19 28.13
CA SER A 23 -10.17 -26.83 28.01
C SER A 23 -9.46 -25.87 28.95
N PHE A 24 -9.10 -26.32 30.17
CA PHE A 24 -8.31 -25.52 31.10
C PHE A 24 -6.91 -25.22 30.56
N VAL A 25 -6.22 -26.22 29.98
CA VAL A 25 -4.91 -26.05 29.33
C VAL A 25 -5.00 -25.01 28.21
N VAL A 26 -6.01 -25.11 27.35
CA VAL A 26 -6.23 -24.15 26.25
C VAL A 26 -6.41 -22.73 26.79
N TRP A 27 -7.28 -22.54 27.79
CA TRP A 27 -7.48 -21.22 28.40
C TRP A 27 -6.23 -20.68 29.08
N TRP A 28 -5.46 -21.54 29.74
CA TRP A 28 -4.20 -21.16 30.36
C TRP A 28 -3.20 -20.64 29.31
N ILE A 29 -3.09 -21.33 28.16
CA ILE A 29 -2.24 -20.91 27.04
C ILE A 29 -2.74 -19.60 26.44
N ILE A 30 -4.04 -19.45 26.21
CA ILE A 30 -4.64 -18.22 25.66
C ILE A 30 -4.35 -17.03 26.57
N ILE A 31 -4.63 -17.16 27.87
CA ILE A 31 -4.43 -16.07 28.84
C ILE A 31 -2.95 -15.73 28.98
N LEU A 32 -2.06 -16.74 29.02
CA LEU A 32 -0.62 -16.50 29.03
C LEU A 32 -0.19 -15.73 27.77
N SER A 33 -0.69 -16.14 26.60
CA SER A 33 -0.38 -15.50 25.31
C SER A 33 -0.83 -14.05 25.29
N VAL A 34 -2.03 -13.75 25.78
CA VAL A 34 -2.52 -12.37 25.93
C VAL A 34 -1.61 -11.57 26.85
N HIS A 35 -1.21 -12.10 28.02
CA HIS A 35 -0.28 -11.41 28.89
C HIS A 35 1.08 -11.14 28.23
N VAL A 36 1.62 -12.09 27.47
CA VAL A 36 2.89 -11.92 26.73
C VAL A 36 2.75 -10.84 25.66
N VAL A 37 1.70 -10.88 24.85
CA VAL A 37 1.45 -9.87 23.80
C VAL A 37 1.33 -8.48 24.43
N VAL A 38 0.53 -8.34 25.50
CA VAL A 38 0.33 -7.06 26.19
C VAL A 38 1.63 -6.58 26.85
N TRP A 39 2.41 -7.49 27.45
CA TRP A 39 3.70 -7.17 28.07
C TRP A 39 4.69 -6.59 27.05
N VAL A 40 4.88 -7.29 25.93
CA VAL A 40 5.79 -6.89 24.85
C VAL A 40 5.32 -5.59 24.20
N PHE A 41 4.04 -5.51 23.82
CA PHE A 41 3.49 -4.32 23.17
C PHE A 41 3.68 -3.07 24.03
N ASN A 42 3.29 -3.11 25.31
CA ASN A 42 3.45 -1.96 26.20
C ASN A 42 4.91 -1.62 26.49
N GLY A 43 5.80 -2.63 26.55
CA GLY A 43 7.24 -2.41 26.72
C GLY A 43 7.85 -1.69 25.52
N LEU A 44 7.49 -2.11 24.30
CA LEU A 44 7.91 -1.45 23.06
C LEU A 44 7.30 -0.04 22.94
N TYR A 45 6.04 0.13 23.33
CA TYR A 45 5.38 1.44 23.32
C TYR A 45 6.05 2.43 24.28
N ALA A 46 6.39 1.96 25.49
CA ALA A 46 7.15 2.74 26.47
C ALA A 46 8.54 3.11 25.96
N TYR A 47 9.26 2.14 25.37
CA TYR A 47 10.57 2.38 24.76
C TYR A 47 10.48 3.39 23.61
N GLY A 48 9.47 3.26 22.75
CA GLY A 48 9.21 4.18 21.64
C GLY A 48 9.05 5.62 22.11
N TYR A 49 8.15 5.88 23.06
CA TYR A 49 7.96 7.22 23.63
C TYR A 49 9.20 7.73 24.40
N TRP A 50 9.97 6.84 25.02
CA TRP A 50 11.23 7.21 25.68
C TRP A 50 12.31 7.66 24.69
N LYS A 51 12.30 7.10 23.47
CA LYS A 51 13.24 7.43 22.38
C LYS A 51 12.71 8.47 21.40
N LEU A 52 11.43 8.81 21.49
CA LEU A 52 10.79 9.81 20.64
C LEU A 52 11.38 11.20 20.89
N ASP A 53 11.72 11.52 22.14
CA ASP A 53 12.29 12.81 22.53
C ASP A 53 13.59 13.11 21.74
N GLY A 54 13.60 14.27 21.06
CA GLY A 54 14.75 14.72 20.26
C GLY A 54 14.87 14.07 18.87
N SER A 55 13.93 13.21 18.47
CA SER A 55 13.90 12.64 17.12
C SER A 55 13.30 13.60 16.08
N TYR A 56 13.66 13.43 14.81
CA TYR A 56 13.02 14.16 13.71
C TYR A 56 11.52 13.85 13.62
N LEU A 57 11.14 12.60 13.87
CA LEU A 57 9.73 12.20 13.93
C LEU A 57 8.96 13.02 14.97
N ASN A 58 9.55 13.28 16.13
CA ASN A 58 8.91 14.08 17.17
C ASN A 58 8.70 15.54 16.73
N LEU A 59 9.68 16.13 16.05
CA LEU A 59 9.56 17.46 15.47
C LEU A 59 8.37 17.52 14.51
N CYS A 60 8.23 16.52 13.63
CA CYS A 60 7.11 16.44 12.69
C CYS A 60 5.76 16.28 13.42
N LEU A 61 5.67 15.38 14.41
CA LEU A 61 4.45 15.15 15.17
C LEU A 61 4.00 16.41 15.92
N GLU A 62 4.93 17.15 16.51
CA GLU A 62 4.66 18.41 17.20
C GLU A 62 4.24 19.51 16.22
N PHE A 63 4.93 19.62 15.08
CA PHE A 63 4.61 20.58 14.02
C PHE A 63 3.20 20.38 13.45
N TYR A 64 2.79 19.13 13.20
CA TYR A 64 1.46 18.80 12.67
C TYR A 64 0.39 18.63 13.76
N HIS A 65 0.72 18.86 15.04
CA HIS A 65 -0.16 18.63 16.17
C HIS A 65 -0.78 17.21 16.22
N ILE A 66 0.01 16.20 15.84
CA ILE A 66 -0.41 14.80 15.82
C ILE A 66 -0.04 14.13 17.14
N GLY A 67 -1.04 13.95 18.01
CA GLY A 67 -0.87 13.25 19.29
C GLY A 67 -0.66 14.21 20.47
N MET A 68 -0.21 13.65 21.59
CA MET A 68 0.06 14.45 22.79
C MET A 68 1.38 15.20 22.64
N PRO A 69 1.48 16.44 23.14
CA PRO A 69 2.70 17.23 22.99
C PRO A 69 3.84 16.72 23.89
N HIS A 70 5.06 17.13 23.56
CA HIS A 70 6.31 16.75 24.20
C HIS A 70 6.30 16.61 25.74
N PRO A 71 5.73 17.53 26.55
CA PRO A 71 5.77 17.41 28.02
C PRO A 71 5.11 16.13 28.56
N TYR A 72 4.24 15.46 27.78
CA TYR A 72 3.55 14.26 28.21
C TYR A 72 4.24 12.95 27.82
N HIS A 73 5.27 12.95 26.97
CA HIS A 73 5.89 11.72 26.47
C HIS A 73 6.46 10.84 27.57
N ARG A 74 7.17 11.43 28.54
CA ARG A 74 7.69 10.70 29.69
C ARG A 74 6.59 10.08 30.53
N THR A 75 5.49 10.80 30.74
CA THR A 75 4.33 10.29 31.48
C THR A 75 3.73 9.09 30.76
N ILE A 76 3.56 9.17 29.43
CA ILE A 76 3.08 8.06 28.60
C ILE A 76 4.01 6.85 28.72
N ALA A 77 5.32 7.06 28.58
CA ALA A 77 6.32 5.99 28.70
C ALA A 77 6.28 5.31 30.08
N ILE A 78 6.18 6.08 31.16
CA ILE A 78 6.08 5.56 32.53
C ILE A 78 4.80 4.75 32.73
N VAL A 79 3.65 5.24 32.24
CA VAL A 79 2.36 4.55 32.35
C VAL A 79 2.40 3.21 31.61
N HIS A 80 2.85 3.20 30.36
CA HIS A 80 2.97 1.95 29.58
C HIS A 80 4.03 1.01 30.15
N GLY A 81 5.16 1.54 30.64
CA GLY A 81 6.18 0.74 31.33
C GLY A 81 5.67 0.10 32.61
N GLY A 82 4.84 0.81 33.37
CA GLY A 82 4.13 0.29 34.54
C GLY A 82 3.16 -0.84 34.16
N THR A 83 2.33 -0.64 33.14
CA THR A 83 1.42 -1.67 32.63
C THR A 83 2.19 -2.90 32.15
N SER A 84 3.26 -2.72 31.38
CA SER A 84 4.15 -3.81 30.96
C SER A 84 4.67 -4.59 32.17
N THR A 85 5.19 -3.90 33.20
CA THR A 85 5.70 -4.53 34.42
C THR A 85 4.62 -5.37 35.13
N ILE A 86 3.38 -4.87 35.24
CA ILE A 86 2.26 -5.61 35.83
C ILE A 86 2.01 -6.92 35.08
N HIS A 87 1.94 -6.87 33.74
CA HIS A 87 1.75 -8.09 32.93
C HIS A 87 2.94 -9.04 33.02
N GLY A 88 4.18 -8.53 33.10
CA GLY A 88 5.38 -9.32 33.36
C GLY A 88 5.30 -10.08 34.70
N VAL A 89 4.83 -9.41 35.76
CA VAL A 89 4.57 -10.06 37.06
C VAL A 89 3.49 -11.14 36.94
N CYS A 90 2.41 -10.90 36.21
CA CYS A 90 1.39 -11.94 35.95
C CYS A 90 1.98 -13.17 35.25
N ILE A 91 2.82 -12.99 34.23
CA ILE A 91 3.52 -14.10 33.54
C ILE A 91 4.38 -14.89 34.53
N LEU A 92 5.18 -14.19 35.34
CA LEU A 92 6.02 -14.83 36.36
C LEU A 92 5.19 -15.61 37.39
N LEU A 93 4.03 -15.08 37.80
CA LEU A 93 3.12 -15.77 38.72
C LEU A 93 2.47 -17.02 38.09
N MET A 94 2.05 -16.93 36.82
CA MET A 94 1.46 -18.07 36.10
C MET A 94 2.48 -19.17 35.85
N VAL A 95 3.64 -18.83 35.27
CA VAL A 95 4.70 -19.80 34.95
C VAL A 95 5.35 -20.32 36.23
N GLY A 96 5.73 -19.43 37.16
CA GLY A 96 6.34 -19.79 38.43
C GLY A 96 5.40 -20.62 39.30
N GLY A 97 4.12 -20.27 39.38
CA GLY A 97 3.12 -21.07 40.09
C GLY A 97 2.94 -22.46 39.48
N SER A 98 2.95 -22.55 38.14
CA SER A 98 2.82 -23.82 37.45
C SER A 98 4.03 -24.74 37.66
N LEU A 99 5.24 -24.17 37.66
CA LEU A 99 6.48 -24.90 37.94
C LEU A 99 6.55 -25.39 39.39
N GLN A 100 6.17 -24.55 40.35
CA GLN A 100 6.17 -24.91 41.77
C GLN A 100 5.18 -26.03 42.09
N GLN A 101 3.99 -25.99 41.48
CA GLN A 101 2.92 -26.96 41.75
C GLN A 101 3.00 -28.20 40.84
N LYS A 102 3.92 -28.22 39.84
CA LYS A 102 4.02 -29.25 38.80
C LYS A 102 2.70 -29.51 38.06
N THR A 103 1.81 -28.52 38.04
CA THR A 103 0.51 -28.52 37.35
C THR A 103 0.20 -27.09 36.92
N LEU A 104 -0.61 -26.91 35.87
CA LEU A 104 -0.95 -25.58 35.38
C LEU A 104 -1.75 -24.79 36.42
N ALA A 105 -1.23 -23.62 36.80
CA ALA A 105 -1.82 -22.73 37.78
C ALA A 105 -1.69 -21.26 37.34
N PHE A 106 -2.65 -20.43 37.74
CA PHE A 106 -2.59 -18.98 37.47
C PHE A 106 -1.82 -18.21 38.54
N THR A 107 -1.73 -18.76 39.75
CA THR A 107 -0.98 -18.16 40.86
C THR A 107 -0.25 -19.22 41.68
N PRO A 108 0.88 -18.87 42.33
CA PRO A 108 1.65 -19.81 43.14
C PRO A 108 0.90 -20.35 44.36
N TRP A 109 -0.19 -19.68 44.77
CA TRP A 109 -0.95 -20.00 45.98
C TRP A 109 -2.28 -20.69 45.68
N SER A 110 -2.43 -21.20 44.46
CA SER A 110 -3.55 -22.06 44.06
C SER A 110 -3.43 -23.44 44.73
N SER A 111 -3.39 -23.50 46.07
CA SER A 111 -3.70 -24.75 46.74
C SER A 111 -5.21 -24.98 46.64
N SER A 112 -5.53 -26.09 45.99
CA SER A 112 -6.82 -26.75 45.98
C SER A 112 -7.56 -26.57 47.31
N THR A 113 -8.57 -25.70 47.33
CA THR A 113 -9.51 -25.59 48.46
C THR A 113 -10.55 -26.70 48.37
N VAL A 114 -10.09 -27.95 48.24
CA VAL A 114 -10.91 -29.16 48.41
C VAL A 114 -10.01 -30.21 49.08
N SER A 115 -10.51 -30.70 50.22
CA SER A 115 -10.04 -31.80 51.07
C SER A 115 -8.64 -31.69 51.70
N ASN A 116 -8.58 -31.13 52.91
CA ASN A 116 -8.26 -31.92 54.10
C ASN A 116 -8.38 -31.04 55.35
N GLU A 117 -9.53 -31.09 56.02
CA GLU A 117 -9.48 -31.04 57.48
C GLU A 117 -8.73 -32.31 57.95
N LEU A 118 -7.84 -32.14 58.93
CA LEU A 118 -6.83 -33.09 59.42
C LEU A 118 -5.63 -33.33 58.49
N LYS A 119 -4.55 -32.57 58.72
CA LYS A 119 -3.35 -33.09 59.41
C LYS A 119 -2.24 -32.04 59.53
N THR A 120 -1.95 -31.74 60.80
CA THR A 120 -0.61 -31.66 61.39
C THR A 120 0.29 -30.46 61.09
N GLU A 121 0.74 -29.88 62.20
CA GLU A 121 1.80 -28.92 62.37
C GLU A 121 3.13 -29.31 61.72
N SER A 122 3.91 -28.25 61.49
CA SER A 122 5.32 -28.19 61.12
C SER A 122 5.64 -28.35 59.63
N ARG A 123 6.18 -27.25 59.08
CA ARG A 123 7.54 -27.14 58.51
C ARG A 123 7.54 -26.20 57.29
N GLY A 124 8.22 -25.05 57.41
CA GLY A 124 8.44 -24.11 56.31
C GLY A 124 8.39 -22.65 56.70
N ARG A 125 9.20 -22.25 57.68
CA ARG A 125 9.53 -20.86 57.97
C ARG A 125 10.46 -20.38 56.86
N ASP A 126 9.91 -19.67 55.89
CA ASP A 126 10.56 -18.67 55.00
C ASP A 126 9.58 -18.25 53.88
N SER A 127 8.43 -17.68 54.25
CA SER A 127 7.68 -16.84 53.29
C SER A 127 8.16 -15.41 53.49
N SER A 128 8.85 -14.85 52.49
CA SER A 128 9.42 -13.51 52.58
C SER A 128 8.32 -12.49 52.91
N ALA A 129 8.65 -11.50 53.75
CA ALA A 129 7.71 -10.44 54.16
C ALA A 129 7.11 -9.69 52.95
N LEU A 130 7.84 -9.68 51.82
CA LEU A 130 7.38 -9.17 50.53
C LEU A 130 6.22 -10.00 49.99
N LEU A 131 6.34 -11.34 49.93
CA LEU A 131 5.26 -12.21 49.45
C LEU A 131 3.97 -12.05 50.25
N GLN A 132 4.07 -11.92 51.58
CA GLN A 132 2.89 -11.70 52.43
C GLN A 132 2.25 -10.31 52.20
N SER A 133 3.05 -9.28 51.95
CA SER A 133 2.56 -7.93 51.66
C SER A 133 1.88 -7.87 50.28
N PHE A 134 2.47 -8.50 49.27
CA PHE A 134 1.86 -8.66 47.95
C PHE A 134 0.55 -9.45 48.02
N SER A 135 0.49 -10.51 48.85
CA SER A 135 -0.71 -11.30 49.05
C SER A 135 -1.88 -10.49 49.62
N LYS A 136 -1.60 -9.67 50.64
CA LYS A 136 -2.59 -8.78 51.26
C LYS A 136 -3.08 -7.69 50.29
N ALA A 137 -2.17 -7.10 49.52
CA ALA A 137 -2.53 -6.11 48.51
C ALA A 137 -3.39 -6.74 47.40
N TYR A 138 -2.97 -7.90 46.90
CA TYR A 138 -3.66 -8.65 45.85
C TYR A 138 -5.08 -9.03 46.27
N THR A 139 -5.26 -9.58 47.47
CA THR A 139 -6.59 -9.96 48.00
C THR A 139 -7.52 -8.76 48.23
N LYS A 140 -6.98 -7.59 48.60
CA LYS A 140 -7.76 -6.36 48.76
C LYS A 140 -8.24 -5.80 47.42
N VAL A 141 -7.38 -5.79 46.40
CA VAL A 141 -7.72 -5.32 45.05
C VAL A 141 -8.70 -6.29 44.38
N THR A 142 -8.41 -7.59 44.46
CA THR A 142 -9.29 -8.63 43.88
C THR A 142 -10.65 -8.70 44.56
N TYR A 143 -10.79 -8.34 45.84
CA TYR A 143 -12.09 -8.26 46.52
C TYR A 143 -13.03 -7.22 45.89
N SER A 144 -12.53 -6.01 45.62
CA SER A 144 -13.33 -4.98 44.93
C SER A 144 -13.68 -5.41 43.51
N CYS A 145 -12.73 -6.03 42.80
CA CYS A 145 -12.99 -6.62 41.47
C CYS A 145 -13.96 -7.81 41.53
N SER A 146 -14.06 -8.52 42.66
CA SER A 146 -14.95 -9.68 42.82
C SER A 146 -16.43 -9.30 42.91
N LEU A 147 -16.77 -8.08 43.34
CA LEU A 147 -18.15 -7.56 43.36
C LEU A 147 -18.70 -7.28 41.96
N CYS A 148 -17.83 -6.93 41.03
CA CYS A 148 -18.11 -6.74 39.60
C CYS A 148 -17.63 -7.91 38.73
N GLY A 149 -17.10 -8.98 39.33
CA GLY A 149 -16.58 -10.15 38.62
C GLY A 149 -17.69 -11.04 38.06
N VAL A 150 -17.33 -12.15 37.41
CA VAL A 150 -18.25 -13.09 36.76
C VAL A 150 -19.43 -13.51 37.67
N ASN A 151 -19.16 -13.76 38.95
CA ASN A 151 -20.17 -14.14 39.95
C ASN A 151 -20.68 -12.95 40.80
N GLY A 152 -20.32 -11.72 40.42
CA GLY A 152 -20.66 -10.49 41.11
C GLY A 152 -22.12 -10.08 40.91
N LYS A 153 -22.67 -9.38 41.89
CA LYS A 153 -24.04 -8.84 41.85
C LYS A 153 -24.17 -7.69 40.84
N TYR A 154 -23.11 -6.93 40.66
CA TYR A 154 -23.09 -5.75 39.78
C TYR A 154 -22.45 -6.03 38.41
N PHE A 155 -22.34 -7.30 38.03
CA PHE A 155 -21.70 -7.71 36.78
C PHE A 155 -22.34 -7.02 35.56
N ASP A 156 -23.66 -7.12 35.40
CA ASP A 156 -24.34 -6.59 34.21
C ASP A 156 -24.22 -5.05 34.12
N ALA A 157 -24.30 -4.35 35.25
CA ALA A 157 -24.09 -2.90 35.30
C ALA A 157 -22.64 -2.50 34.97
N ALA A 158 -21.65 -3.27 35.45
CA ALA A 158 -20.25 -3.04 35.15
C ALA A 158 -19.92 -3.36 33.68
N LEU A 159 -20.54 -4.39 33.10
CA LEU A 159 -20.40 -4.76 31.70
C LEU A 159 -20.97 -3.66 30.80
N VAL A 160 -22.20 -3.20 31.03
CA VAL A 160 -22.80 -2.10 30.26
C VAL A 160 -21.96 -0.82 30.36
N GLY A 161 -21.43 -0.51 31.56
CA GLY A 161 -20.54 0.62 31.74
C GLY A 161 -19.25 0.52 30.91
N ARG A 162 -18.67 -0.67 30.81
CA ARG A 162 -17.49 -0.93 29.95
C ARG A 162 -17.84 -0.80 28.49
N GLU A 163 -18.90 -1.46 28.03
CA GLU A 163 -19.36 -1.42 26.63
C GLU A 163 -19.58 0.03 26.17
N ILE A 164 -20.17 0.89 27.00
CA ILE A 164 -20.37 2.31 26.68
C ILE A 164 -19.02 3.03 26.52
N VAL A 165 -18.12 2.86 27.49
CA VAL A 165 -16.80 3.53 27.49
C VAL A 165 -15.96 3.03 26.32
N GLU A 166 -15.91 1.72 26.11
CA GLU A 166 -15.19 1.07 25.02
C GLU A 166 -15.73 1.52 23.66
N THR A 167 -17.05 1.45 23.45
CA THR A 167 -17.68 1.88 22.19
C THR A 167 -17.37 3.36 21.90
N ALA A 168 -17.41 4.23 22.91
CA ALA A 168 -17.08 5.64 22.76
C ALA A 168 -15.60 5.84 22.38
N LEU A 169 -14.68 5.17 23.08
CA LEU A 169 -13.24 5.26 22.82
C LEU A 169 -12.86 4.66 21.46
N GLN A 170 -13.42 3.52 21.08
CA GLN A 170 -13.20 2.89 19.77
C GLN A 170 -13.78 3.75 18.64
N THR A 171 -14.96 4.36 18.82
CA THR A 171 -15.54 5.30 17.85
C THR A 171 -14.64 6.52 17.67
N PHE A 172 -14.14 7.10 18.76
CA PHE A 172 -13.21 8.22 18.70
C PHE A 172 -11.90 7.85 18.00
N GLN A 173 -11.36 6.66 18.30
CA GLN A 173 -10.16 6.13 17.64
C GLN A 173 -10.40 5.92 16.14
N ALA A 174 -11.52 5.31 15.74
CA ALA A 174 -11.89 5.09 14.34
C ALA A 174 -12.03 6.43 13.58
N TYR A 175 -12.70 7.41 14.16
CA TYR A 175 -12.83 8.76 13.60
C TYR A 175 -11.45 9.39 13.38
N ARG A 176 -10.61 9.43 14.42
CA ARG A 176 -9.26 10.00 14.35
C ARG A 176 -8.41 9.33 13.27
N MET A 177 -8.45 8.00 13.19
CA MET A 177 -7.68 7.25 12.19
C MET A 177 -8.23 7.46 10.78
N SER A 178 -9.53 7.61 10.60
CA SER A 178 -10.13 7.92 9.29
C SER A 178 -9.72 9.29 8.74
N MET A 179 -9.45 10.26 9.63
CA MET A 179 -8.92 11.57 9.26
C MET A 179 -7.43 11.54 8.93
N LEU A 180 -6.64 10.77 9.67
CA LEU A 180 -5.17 10.76 9.57
C LEU A 180 -4.64 9.77 8.53
N LEU A 181 -5.38 8.71 8.21
CA LEU A 181 -4.92 7.62 7.36
C LEU A 181 -5.90 7.36 6.20
N PRO A 182 -5.52 7.61 4.93
CA PRO A 182 -6.38 7.43 3.77
C PRO A 182 -6.45 5.94 3.32
N ARG A 183 -6.47 4.99 4.26
CA ARG A 183 -6.45 3.55 3.95
C ARG A 183 -7.84 2.95 4.10
N THR A 184 -8.43 2.56 2.97
CA THR A 184 -9.77 1.95 2.92
C THR A 184 -9.84 0.63 3.69
N LEU A 185 -8.79 -0.19 3.65
CA LEU A 185 -8.74 -1.45 4.42
C LEU A 185 -8.74 -1.20 5.93
N LEU A 186 -7.99 -0.20 6.40
CA LEU A 186 -7.92 0.15 7.81
C LEU A 186 -9.26 0.70 8.31
N ASN A 187 -9.87 1.59 7.52
CA ASN A 187 -11.17 2.18 7.84
C ASN A 187 -12.28 1.12 7.86
N ARG A 188 -12.25 0.16 6.92
CA ARG A 188 -13.16 -0.99 6.94
C ARG A 188 -12.96 -1.87 8.17
N PHE A 189 -11.72 -2.13 8.56
CA PHE A 189 -11.41 -2.90 9.75
C PHE A 189 -11.98 -2.25 11.01
N TYR A 190 -11.83 -0.94 11.18
CA TYR A 190 -12.43 -0.20 12.31
C TYR A 190 -13.96 -0.29 12.36
N VAL A 191 -14.62 -0.14 11.21
CA VAL A 191 -16.09 -0.26 11.14
C VAL A 191 -16.56 -1.67 11.51
N ILE A 192 -15.86 -2.70 11.02
CA ILE A 192 -16.15 -4.09 11.36
C ILE A 192 -15.95 -4.33 12.86
N LEU A 193 -14.86 -3.80 13.43
CA LEU A 193 -14.55 -3.95 14.85
C LEU A 193 -15.62 -3.28 15.74
N LEU A 194 -16.06 -2.07 15.38
CA LEU A 194 -17.11 -1.36 16.09
C LEU A 194 -18.46 -2.10 16.02
N ALA A 195 -18.81 -2.63 14.83
CA ALA A 195 -20.02 -3.44 14.68
C ALA A 195 -19.94 -4.75 15.49
N ALA A 196 -18.79 -5.42 15.48
CA ALA A 196 -18.55 -6.62 16.27
C ALA A 196 -18.67 -6.34 17.77
N ASN A 197 -18.21 -5.17 18.24
CA ASN A 197 -18.35 -4.76 19.63
C ASN A 197 -19.82 -4.60 20.03
N CYS A 198 -20.60 -3.85 19.24
CA CYS A 198 -22.04 -3.67 19.46
C CYS A 198 -22.84 -4.99 19.44
N TRP A 199 -22.36 -6.01 18.72
CA TRP A 199 -23.02 -7.32 18.64
C TRP A 199 -22.47 -8.34 19.64
N SER A 200 -21.35 -8.07 20.30
CA SER A 200 -20.63 -9.06 21.10
C SER A 200 -21.47 -9.62 22.24
N SER A 201 -22.13 -8.74 23.00
CA SER A 201 -23.00 -9.10 24.12
C SER A 201 -24.29 -9.77 23.67
N LEU A 202 -24.89 -9.30 22.58
CA LEU A 202 -26.07 -9.93 21.97
C LEU A 202 -25.77 -11.35 21.47
N VAL A 203 -24.62 -11.55 20.82
CA VAL A 203 -24.19 -12.85 20.34
C VAL A 203 -23.93 -13.78 21.53
N ALA A 204 -23.23 -13.31 22.56
CA ALA A 204 -22.99 -14.09 23.78
C ALA A 204 -24.32 -14.52 24.44
N ASP A 205 -25.30 -13.62 24.54
CA ASP A 205 -26.62 -13.92 25.08
C ASP A 205 -27.38 -14.94 24.22
N SER A 206 -27.31 -14.82 22.90
CA SER A 206 -27.99 -15.74 21.98
C SER A 206 -27.43 -17.18 22.03
N VAL A 207 -26.10 -17.32 22.13
CA VAL A 207 -25.42 -18.63 22.10
C VAL A 207 -25.59 -19.38 23.42
N PHE A 208 -25.55 -18.66 24.55
CA PHE A 208 -25.63 -19.25 25.89
C PHE A 208 -27.02 -19.18 26.53
N PHE A 209 -28.05 -18.81 25.76
CA PHE A 209 -29.42 -18.64 26.23
C PHE A 209 -29.92 -19.86 27.01
N GLY A 210 -30.31 -19.65 28.27
CA GLY A 210 -30.97 -20.64 29.12
C GLY A 210 -30.13 -21.82 29.63
N ARG A 211 -28.81 -21.89 29.37
CA ARG A 211 -27.98 -23.06 29.71
C ARG A 211 -27.00 -22.86 30.88
N ASP A 212 -26.24 -21.76 30.93
CA ASP A 212 -25.28 -21.51 32.02
C ASP A 212 -24.87 -20.02 32.11
N GLU A 213 -25.39 -19.34 33.14
CA GLU A 213 -25.13 -17.91 33.41
C GLU A 213 -23.64 -17.58 33.59
N ALA A 214 -22.87 -18.48 34.23
CA ALA A 214 -21.45 -18.22 34.48
C ALA A 214 -20.62 -18.27 33.19
N ARG A 215 -20.99 -19.17 32.26
CA ARG A 215 -20.35 -19.27 30.93
C ARG A 215 -20.71 -18.09 30.03
N ARG A 216 -21.96 -17.62 30.07
CA ARG A 216 -22.42 -16.41 29.37
C ARG A 216 -21.57 -15.21 29.77
N ARG A 217 -21.49 -14.93 31.08
CA ARG A 217 -20.71 -13.83 31.64
C ARG A 217 -19.22 -13.94 31.34
N PHE A 218 -18.67 -15.14 31.41
CA PHE A 218 -17.28 -15.40 31.01
C PHE A 218 -17.04 -15.13 29.52
N ALA A 219 -17.96 -15.56 28.64
CA ALA A 219 -17.87 -15.31 27.20
C ALA A 219 -17.93 -13.80 26.88
N CYS A 220 -18.79 -13.03 27.55
CA CYS A 220 -18.82 -11.57 27.39
C CYS A 220 -17.47 -10.95 27.73
N ILE A 221 -16.87 -11.30 28.87
CA ILE A 221 -15.54 -10.78 29.27
C ILE A 221 -14.44 -11.16 28.27
N VAL A 222 -14.50 -12.37 27.71
CA VAL A 222 -13.52 -12.80 26.72
C VAL A 222 -13.68 -12.01 25.42
N LEU A 223 -14.90 -11.82 24.93
CA LEU A 223 -15.17 -11.05 23.71
C LEU A 223 -14.74 -9.59 23.87
N ASP A 224 -15.14 -8.95 24.97
CA ASP A 224 -14.72 -7.62 25.43
C ASP A 224 -13.18 -7.51 25.38
N CYS A 225 -12.47 -8.44 26.03
CA CYS A 225 -11.01 -8.48 26.05
C CYS A 225 -10.38 -8.65 24.66
N ILE A 226 -10.96 -9.47 23.77
CA ILE A 226 -10.44 -9.68 22.41
C ILE A 226 -10.63 -8.41 21.57
N LEU A 227 -11.81 -7.81 21.63
CA LEU A 227 -12.13 -6.61 20.86
C LEU A 227 -11.27 -5.42 21.30
N ASP A 228 -11.08 -5.25 22.61
CA ASP A 228 -10.15 -4.29 23.18
C ASP A 228 -8.71 -4.50 22.72
N LEU A 229 -8.23 -5.75 22.75
CA LEU A 229 -6.88 -6.09 22.28
C LEU A 229 -6.71 -5.75 20.80
N MET A 230 -7.71 -6.08 19.97
CA MET A 230 -7.69 -5.79 18.54
C MET A 230 -7.74 -4.28 18.25
N SER A 231 -8.55 -3.51 18.99
CA SER A 231 -8.67 -2.07 18.80
C SER A 231 -7.43 -1.31 19.26
N CYS A 232 -6.91 -1.67 20.43
CA CYS A 232 -5.76 -1.00 21.03
C CYS A 232 -4.44 -1.36 20.33
N MET A 233 -4.21 -2.65 20.05
CA MET A 233 -2.93 -3.13 19.56
C MET A 233 -2.96 -3.49 18.07
N GLY A 234 -4.00 -4.20 17.63
CA GLY A 234 -4.09 -4.71 16.25
C GLY A 234 -3.96 -3.60 15.22
N VAL A 235 -4.63 -2.47 15.44
CA VAL A 235 -4.54 -1.33 14.52
C VAL A 235 -3.17 -0.65 14.56
N VAL A 236 -2.64 -0.38 15.76
CA VAL A 236 -1.33 0.26 15.90
C VAL A 236 -0.24 -0.59 15.24
N LEU A 237 -0.30 -1.91 15.41
CA LEU A 237 0.61 -2.85 14.77
C LEU A 237 0.45 -2.86 13.24
N LEU A 238 -0.78 -2.82 12.73
CA LEU A 238 -1.02 -2.77 11.28
C LEU A 238 -0.39 -1.52 10.66
N VAL A 239 -0.54 -0.36 11.31
CA VAL A 239 0.11 0.88 10.87
C VAL A 239 1.62 0.75 10.96
N LEU A 240 2.16 0.29 12.10
CA LEU A 240 3.60 0.14 12.29
C LEU A 240 4.23 -0.77 11.22
N LEU A 241 3.67 -1.97 11.03
CA LEU A 241 4.16 -2.94 10.03
C LEU A 241 4.09 -2.40 8.60
N SER A 242 3.19 -1.44 8.35
CA SER A 242 3.07 -0.83 7.03
C SER A 242 4.11 0.25 6.73
N TYR A 243 4.79 0.77 7.75
CA TYR A 243 5.74 1.88 7.61
C TYR A 243 7.12 1.54 8.17
N VAL A 244 7.28 0.43 8.89
CA VAL A 244 8.56 0.05 9.51
C VAL A 244 9.70 -0.08 8.48
N GLY A 245 9.39 -0.48 7.25
CA GLY A 245 10.38 -0.56 6.16
C GLY A 245 10.84 0.80 5.63
N ASP A 246 10.04 1.86 5.82
CA ASP A 246 10.32 3.22 5.37
C ASP A 246 10.99 4.06 6.48
N TYR A 247 11.14 3.52 7.68
CA TYR A 247 11.74 4.24 8.81
C TYR A 247 13.26 4.34 8.65
N ASN A 248 13.77 5.56 8.56
CA ASN A 248 15.19 5.83 8.46
C ASN A 248 15.78 6.13 9.85
N SER A 249 16.63 5.22 10.32
CA SER A 249 17.29 5.32 11.63
C SER A 249 18.32 6.44 11.72
N GLU A 250 18.90 6.89 10.60
CA GLU A 250 19.90 7.97 10.60
C GLU A 250 19.26 9.32 10.91
N VAL A 251 18.12 9.60 10.30
CA VAL A 251 17.33 10.83 10.57
C VAL A 251 16.40 10.66 11.76
N THR A 252 16.30 9.46 12.34
CA THR A 252 15.37 9.13 13.44
C THR A 252 13.91 9.44 13.10
N GLY A 253 13.50 9.14 11.88
CA GLY A 253 12.18 9.48 11.37
C GLY A 253 11.90 8.83 10.03
N PHE A 254 10.90 9.36 9.33
CA PHE A 254 10.66 8.98 7.94
C PHE A 254 11.32 10.03 7.08
N ASP A 255 12.03 9.60 6.04
CA ASP A 255 12.46 10.52 4.99
C ASP A 255 11.20 11.22 4.45
N GLU A 256 11.33 12.48 4.01
CA GLU A 256 10.25 13.13 3.28
C GLU A 256 9.90 12.24 2.09
N ILE A 257 8.84 11.42 2.23
CA ILE A 257 8.25 10.70 1.11
C ILE A 257 7.74 11.80 0.21
N LEU A 258 8.58 12.14 -0.75
CA LEU A 258 8.32 13.05 -1.83
C LEU A 258 7.05 12.55 -2.49
N CYS A 259 5.92 13.16 -2.12
CA CYS A 259 4.80 13.19 -3.03
C CYS A 259 5.40 13.69 -4.35
N HIS A 260 5.11 13.01 -5.44
CA HIS A 260 5.59 13.39 -6.76
C HIS A 260 4.41 13.96 -7.56
N LEU A 261 3.78 14.99 -7.01
CA LEU A 261 2.71 15.73 -7.65
C LEU A 261 3.31 16.57 -8.78
N SER A 262 2.89 16.33 -10.01
CA SER A 262 3.17 17.22 -11.14
C SER A 262 2.20 18.41 -11.19
N SER A 263 1.05 18.30 -10.53
CA SER A 263 -0.01 19.32 -10.51
C SER A 263 -0.84 19.20 -9.23
N VAL A 264 -1.38 20.32 -8.74
CA VAL A 264 -2.25 20.34 -7.57
C VAL A 264 -3.72 20.44 -8.00
N PRO A 265 -4.57 19.44 -7.66
CA PRO A 265 -6.00 19.53 -7.93
C PRO A 265 -6.67 20.70 -7.20
N SER A 266 -7.50 21.49 -7.89
CA SER A 266 -8.28 22.60 -7.28
C SER A 266 -9.23 22.11 -6.16
N VAL A 267 -9.66 20.85 -6.21
CA VAL A 267 -10.49 20.22 -5.17
C VAL A 267 -9.82 20.22 -3.79
N LEU A 268 -8.48 20.28 -3.68
CA LEU A 268 -7.79 20.42 -2.39
C LEU A 268 -8.19 21.69 -1.65
N ALA A 269 -8.52 22.78 -2.34
CA ALA A 269 -8.98 24.01 -1.72
C ALA A 269 -10.32 23.83 -0.98
N ARG A 270 -11.14 22.88 -1.40
CA ARG A 270 -12.42 22.55 -0.73
C ARG A 270 -12.23 21.93 0.64
N LEU A 271 -11.06 21.37 0.93
CA LEU A 271 -10.74 20.81 2.25
C LEU A 271 -10.42 21.90 3.27
N GLN A 272 -10.24 23.15 2.83
CA GLN A 272 -9.84 24.29 3.66
C GLN A 272 -8.67 23.94 4.61
N PRO A 273 -7.54 23.41 4.09
CA PRO A 273 -6.42 23.00 4.92
C PRO A 273 -5.77 24.18 5.64
N ASN A 274 -5.43 23.98 6.92
CA ASN A 274 -4.63 24.95 7.66
C ASN A 274 -3.13 24.85 7.30
N TYR A 275 -2.66 23.66 6.91
CA TYR A 275 -1.28 23.39 6.54
C TYR A 275 -1.26 22.62 5.22
N LEU A 276 -0.59 23.15 4.20
CA LEU A 276 -0.43 22.52 2.90
C LEU A 276 1.05 22.51 2.52
N ALA A 277 1.70 21.34 2.60
CA ALA A 277 3.08 21.17 2.17
C ALA A 277 3.11 20.48 0.79
N LEU A 278 3.61 21.20 -0.20
CA LEU A 278 3.83 20.76 -1.58
C LEU A 278 5.33 20.75 -1.92
N THR A 279 6.18 20.85 -0.90
CA THR A 279 7.65 20.85 -1.04
C THR A 279 8.14 19.56 -1.68
N GLY A 280 9.19 19.67 -2.50
CA GLY A 280 9.81 18.53 -3.16
C GLY A 280 9.05 17.97 -4.38
N ASN A 281 7.93 18.59 -4.76
CA ASN A 281 7.15 18.19 -5.94
C ASN A 281 7.54 19.05 -7.17
N PRO A 282 7.57 18.51 -8.41
CA PRO A 282 7.83 19.30 -9.62
C PRO A 282 6.57 20.07 -10.08
N ILE A 283 6.00 20.88 -9.18
CA ILE A 283 4.80 21.67 -9.46
C ILE A 283 5.22 22.98 -10.12
N THR A 284 4.80 23.20 -11.36
CA THR A 284 5.05 24.45 -12.10
C THR A 284 3.92 25.46 -11.97
N HIS A 285 2.69 25.01 -11.69
CA HIS A 285 1.51 25.85 -11.57
C HIS A 285 0.65 25.45 -10.37
N LEU A 286 0.18 26.45 -9.63
CA LEU A 286 -0.78 26.29 -8.54
C LEU A 286 -2.15 26.83 -8.95
N PRO A 287 -3.24 26.09 -8.69
CA PRO A 287 -4.59 26.59 -8.92
C PRO A 287 -4.88 27.81 -8.02
N PRO A 288 -5.54 28.87 -8.55
CA PRO A 288 -5.81 30.10 -7.81
C PRO A 288 -6.64 29.85 -6.54
N GLU A 289 -7.48 28.83 -6.52
CA GLU A 289 -8.35 28.47 -5.40
C GLU A 289 -7.56 28.12 -4.12
N ILE A 290 -6.28 27.74 -4.22
CA ILE A 290 -5.42 27.52 -3.04
C ILE A 290 -5.17 28.83 -2.28
N PHE A 291 -5.09 29.95 -2.99
CA PHE A 291 -4.89 31.27 -2.38
C PHE A 291 -6.19 31.86 -1.82
N GLU A 292 -7.34 31.25 -2.12
CA GLU A 292 -8.65 31.63 -1.58
C GLU A 292 -8.98 30.89 -0.26
N ILE A 293 -8.10 30.00 0.22
CA ILE A 293 -8.29 29.28 1.48
C ILE A 293 -8.09 30.23 2.65
N GLN A 294 -9.18 30.57 3.35
CA GLN A 294 -9.17 31.58 4.42
C GLN A 294 -8.33 31.18 5.64
N ASN A 295 -8.24 29.88 5.93
CA ASN A 295 -7.58 29.36 7.12
C ASN A 295 -6.17 28.82 6.86
N LEU A 296 -5.60 29.06 5.68
CA LEU A 296 -4.27 28.54 5.34
C LEU A 296 -3.17 29.28 6.12
N ILE A 297 -2.57 28.61 7.09
CA ILE A 297 -1.50 29.12 7.96
C ILE A 297 -0.13 28.91 7.31
N TYR A 298 0.06 27.77 6.64
CA TYR A 298 1.34 27.40 6.05
C TYR A 298 1.16 26.79 4.66
N LEU A 299 1.88 27.35 3.68
CA LEU A 299 1.99 26.83 2.32
C LEU A 299 3.46 26.58 1.99
N GLY A 300 3.89 25.32 2.05
CA GLY A 300 5.25 24.92 1.70
C GLY A 300 5.37 24.66 0.20
N ILE A 301 6.08 25.51 -0.55
CA ILE A 301 6.38 25.31 -1.97
C ILE A 301 7.89 25.41 -2.12
N MET A 302 8.56 24.29 -2.36
CA MET A 302 9.98 24.27 -2.67
C MET A 302 10.22 23.29 -3.82
N GLU A 303 10.78 23.80 -4.92
CA GLU A 303 11.27 22.95 -6.00
C GLU A 303 12.54 22.22 -5.54
N LYS A 304 12.55 20.89 -5.68
CA LYS A 304 13.82 20.14 -5.77
C LYS A 304 14.24 20.07 -7.24
N ARG A 305 14.45 21.22 -7.90
CA ARG A 305 15.15 21.19 -9.18
C ARG A 305 16.61 20.93 -8.87
N ILE A 306 17.09 19.71 -9.14
CA ILE A 306 18.52 19.49 -9.32
C ILE A 306 18.87 20.29 -10.59
N PRO A 307 19.63 21.40 -10.49
CA PRO A 307 19.97 22.16 -11.67
C PRO A 307 20.77 21.25 -12.62
N GLN A 308 20.20 20.95 -13.79
CA GLN A 308 20.96 20.29 -14.84
C GLN A 308 22.07 21.24 -15.27
N ASN A 309 23.31 20.76 -15.13
CA ASN A 309 24.48 21.52 -15.55
C ASN A 309 24.35 21.87 -17.05
N PRO A 310 24.47 23.15 -17.46
CA PRO A 310 24.33 23.58 -18.85
C PRO A 310 25.21 22.78 -19.82
N ARG A 311 26.37 22.32 -19.35
CA ARG A 311 27.32 21.49 -20.10
C ARG A 311 26.77 20.11 -20.48
N TYR A 312 25.82 19.59 -19.71
CA TYR A 312 25.24 18.25 -19.85
C TYR A 312 23.74 18.28 -20.14
N LYS A 313 23.20 19.44 -20.50
CA LYS A 313 21.77 19.60 -20.85
C LYS A 313 21.37 18.75 -22.06
N ASN A 314 22.31 18.51 -22.97
CA ASN A 314 22.09 17.78 -24.23
C ASN A 314 22.76 16.40 -24.24
N THR A 315 23.32 15.93 -23.12
CA THR A 315 23.92 14.59 -23.07
C THR A 315 22.86 13.57 -22.76
N GLN A 316 22.53 12.75 -23.75
CA GLN A 316 21.69 11.57 -23.56
C GLN A 316 22.45 10.48 -22.78
N SER A 317 21.72 9.64 -22.05
CA SER A 317 22.32 8.51 -21.34
C SER A 317 22.84 7.50 -22.37
N LYS A 318 24.14 7.20 -22.33
CA LYS A 318 24.81 6.24 -23.24
C LYS A 318 24.39 4.76 -23.03
N ILE A 319 23.38 4.51 -22.20
CA ILE A 319 22.80 3.19 -22.00
C ILE A 319 21.55 3.16 -22.89
N ASP A 320 21.68 2.46 -24.01
CA ASP A 320 20.68 2.37 -25.08
C ASP A 320 19.54 1.43 -24.67
N SER A 321 18.77 1.86 -23.67
CA SER A 321 17.60 1.15 -23.14
C SER A 321 16.33 1.95 -23.43
N GLY A 322 16.12 2.33 -24.69
CA GLY A 322 14.86 2.88 -25.24
C GLY A 322 13.96 3.57 -24.22
N SER A 323 14.44 4.70 -23.70
CA SER A 323 13.91 5.32 -22.48
C SER A 323 12.44 5.73 -22.64
N THR A 324 12.04 6.15 -23.85
CA THR A 324 10.66 6.53 -24.17
C THR A 324 9.75 5.32 -24.33
N VAL A 325 10.22 4.21 -24.92
CA VAL A 325 9.43 2.95 -25.01
C VAL A 325 9.13 2.42 -23.62
N ASN A 326 10.13 2.42 -22.73
CA ASN A 326 9.93 2.01 -21.33
C ASN A 326 8.99 2.98 -20.60
N LYS A 327 9.08 4.30 -20.83
CA LYS A 327 8.16 5.30 -20.28
C LYS A 327 6.71 5.14 -20.79
N VAL A 328 6.52 4.86 -22.07
CA VAL A 328 5.21 4.55 -22.70
C VAL A 328 4.68 3.20 -22.24
N ARG A 329 5.53 2.22 -21.92
CA ARG A 329 5.13 0.96 -21.26
C ARG A 329 4.70 1.17 -19.82
N LEU A 330 5.35 2.09 -19.10
CA LEU A 330 5.13 2.43 -17.69
C LEU A 330 3.95 3.40 -17.47
N ILE A 331 2.98 3.46 -18.40
CA ILE A 331 1.70 4.13 -18.14
C ILE A 331 1.16 3.60 -16.81
N SER A 332 0.99 4.52 -15.86
CA SER A 332 0.67 4.21 -14.47
C SER A 332 -0.57 3.32 -14.39
N HIS A 333 -0.57 2.35 -13.47
CA HIS A 333 -1.78 1.60 -13.08
C HIS A 333 -2.99 2.51 -12.85
N LYS A 334 -2.76 3.77 -12.46
CA LYS A 334 -3.80 4.80 -12.26
C LYS A 334 -4.48 5.25 -13.55
N GLU A 335 -3.77 5.29 -14.67
CA GLU A 335 -4.31 5.69 -15.96
C GLU A 335 -5.12 4.54 -16.60
N PHE A 336 -4.64 3.30 -16.44
CA PHE A 336 -5.40 2.08 -16.69
C PHE A 336 -6.68 1.99 -15.84
N LEU A 337 -6.59 2.34 -14.54
CA LEU A 337 -7.74 2.36 -13.63
C LEU A 337 -8.75 3.50 -13.92
N LYS A 338 -8.35 4.56 -14.63
CA LYS A 338 -9.18 5.75 -14.89
C LYS A 338 -10.24 5.49 -15.96
N ARG A 339 -10.07 4.46 -16.80
CA ARG A 339 -11.00 4.08 -17.87
C ARG A 339 -11.15 2.55 -17.92
N ARG A 340 -11.93 1.98 -17.02
CA ARG A 340 -12.16 0.52 -16.87
C ARG A 340 -12.72 -0.19 -18.11
N ASP A 341 -13.21 0.56 -19.10
CA ASP A 341 -13.92 0.03 -20.27
C ASP A 341 -13.02 -0.17 -21.51
N GLU A 342 -11.74 0.25 -21.47
CA GLU A 342 -10.79 0.11 -22.58
C GLU A 342 -9.83 -1.07 -22.33
N THR A 343 -9.66 -1.98 -23.31
CA THR A 343 -8.78 -3.17 -23.18
C THR A 343 -7.38 -2.94 -23.75
N PHE A 344 -7.10 -1.74 -24.24
CA PHE A 344 -5.86 -1.34 -24.90
C PHE A 344 -5.21 -0.16 -24.15
N ARG A 345 -3.96 0.16 -24.48
CA ARG A 345 -3.23 1.30 -23.88
C ARG A 345 -3.37 2.54 -24.76
N ARG A 346 -3.09 3.73 -24.24
CA ARG A 346 -3.13 4.98 -25.00
C ARG A 346 -1.76 5.65 -25.04
N ILE A 347 -1.45 6.31 -26.15
CA ILE A 347 -0.27 7.17 -26.29
C ILE A 347 -0.73 8.58 -26.64
N THR A 348 -0.07 9.60 -26.10
CA THR A 348 -0.36 11.02 -26.40
C THR A 348 0.43 11.50 -27.61
N CYS A 349 -0.05 12.55 -28.29
CA CYS A 349 0.64 13.14 -29.45
C CYS A 349 2.10 13.48 -29.16
N ARG A 350 2.37 14.10 -28.01
CA ARG A 350 3.73 14.43 -27.57
C ARG A 350 4.63 13.20 -27.38
N CYS A 351 4.10 12.13 -26.77
CA CYS A 351 4.87 10.90 -26.61
C CYS A 351 5.18 10.21 -27.95
N LEU A 352 4.28 10.31 -28.94
CA LEU A 352 4.55 9.84 -30.29
C LEU A 352 5.61 10.70 -30.98
N ALA A 353 5.55 12.02 -30.85
CA ALA A 353 6.57 12.92 -31.38
C ALA A 353 7.95 12.72 -30.72
N ASP A 354 8.01 12.51 -29.41
CA ASP A 354 9.25 12.17 -28.69
C ASP A 354 9.84 10.83 -29.21
N LEU A 355 8.98 9.85 -29.51
CA LEU A 355 9.37 8.56 -30.07
C LEU A 355 9.95 8.71 -31.48
N PHE A 356 9.38 9.58 -32.30
CA PHE A 356 9.97 9.94 -33.58
C PHE A 356 11.33 10.61 -33.38
N GLY A 357 11.44 11.64 -32.53
CA GLY A 357 12.73 12.31 -32.27
C GLY A 357 13.85 11.37 -31.76
N GLU A 358 13.55 10.41 -30.88
CA GLU A 358 14.57 9.50 -30.30
C GLU A 358 15.12 8.50 -31.33
N TYR A 359 14.25 7.93 -32.17
CA TYR A 359 14.59 6.84 -33.08
C TYR A 359 14.76 7.28 -34.54
N GLU A 360 14.42 8.52 -34.90
CA GLU A 360 14.61 9.05 -36.25
C GLU A 360 15.93 9.83 -36.40
N ASP A 361 16.40 10.57 -35.37
CA ASP A 361 17.66 11.35 -35.44
C ASP A 361 18.94 10.50 -35.27
N THR A 362 18.81 9.25 -34.83
CA THR A 362 19.94 8.30 -34.71
C THR A 362 20.14 7.43 -35.96
N GLY A 363 19.15 7.40 -36.86
CA GLY A 363 19.21 6.67 -38.12
C GLY A 363 19.88 7.47 -39.24
N SER A 364 21.21 7.42 -39.28
CA SER A 364 22.07 7.73 -40.44
C SER A 364 21.75 9.00 -41.25
N ALA A 365 22.68 9.97 -41.17
CA ALA A 365 22.92 10.89 -42.28
C ALA A 365 22.90 10.14 -43.61
N SER A 366 22.05 10.60 -44.53
CA SER A 366 21.88 10.11 -45.89
C SER A 366 23.21 9.76 -46.56
N GLN A 367 23.50 8.47 -46.74
CA GLN A 367 24.38 8.04 -47.82
C GLN A 367 23.57 8.00 -49.11
N PRO A 368 24.07 8.55 -50.23
CA PRO A 368 23.37 8.49 -51.51
C PRO A 368 23.19 7.04 -51.95
N GLU A 369 22.03 6.71 -52.52
CA GLU A 369 21.75 5.38 -53.11
C GLU A 369 22.86 5.06 -54.13
N MET A 370 23.48 3.89 -54.01
CA MET A 370 24.58 3.45 -54.90
C MET A 370 24.06 2.39 -55.87
N VAL A 371 24.37 2.50 -57.16
CA VAL A 371 23.98 1.50 -58.18
C VAL A 371 25.22 0.88 -58.81
N ALA A 372 25.20 -0.44 -58.99
CA ALA A 372 26.25 -1.14 -59.73
C ALA A 372 26.10 -0.89 -61.23
N ARG A 373 27.11 -0.26 -61.85
CA ARG A 373 27.16 0.01 -63.28
C ARG A 373 28.39 -0.68 -63.88
N MET A 374 28.27 -1.16 -65.12
CA MET A 374 29.41 -1.67 -65.87
C MET A 374 30.24 -0.48 -66.38
N VAL A 375 31.46 -0.33 -65.86
CA VAL A 375 32.38 0.77 -66.17
C VAL A 375 33.54 0.19 -66.98
N LYS A 376 33.98 0.89 -68.02
CA LYS A 376 35.11 0.47 -68.86
C LYS A 376 36.40 1.08 -68.31
N GLY A 377 37.34 0.24 -67.90
CA GLY A 377 38.66 0.67 -67.45
C GLY A 377 39.48 1.29 -68.58
N ALA A 378 40.54 2.02 -68.22
CA ALA A 378 41.44 2.66 -69.18
C ALA A 378 42.22 1.66 -70.07
N ASP A 379 42.24 0.38 -69.69
CA ASP A 379 42.77 -0.79 -70.39
C ASP A 379 41.74 -1.44 -71.35
N GLY A 380 40.50 -0.98 -71.33
CA GLY A 380 39.43 -1.44 -72.20
C GLY A 380 38.65 -2.65 -71.70
N GLU A 381 38.96 -3.14 -70.49
CA GLU A 381 38.22 -4.21 -69.82
C GLU A 381 36.99 -3.66 -69.09
N PHE A 382 35.89 -4.41 -69.07
CA PHE A 382 34.64 -3.99 -68.44
C PHE A 382 34.56 -4.57 -67.03
N SER A 383 34.52 -3.71 -66.02
CA SER A 383 34.38 -4.09 -64.62
C SER A 383 33.10 -3.51 -64.01
N MET A 384 32.51 -4.24 -63.07
CA MET A 384 31.31 -3.80 -62.36
C MET A 384 31.71 -2.93 -61.17
N GLU A 385 31.31 -1.67 -61.14
CA GLU A 385 31.67 -0.71 -60.08
C GLU A 385 30.42 -0.04 -59.50
N ARG A 386 30.42 0.27 -58.18
CA ARG A 386 29.31 0.93 -57.49
C ARG A 386 29.48 2.45 -57.56
N VAL A 387 28.52 3.14 -58.17
CA VAL A 387 28.55 4.60 -58.39
C VAL A 387 27.32 5.24 -57.75
N PRO A 388 27.41 6.43 -57.13
CA PRO A 388 26.25 7.13 -56.56
C PRO A 388 25.23 7.53 -57.63
N VAL A 389 23.95 7.55 -57.27
CA VAL A 389 22.86 8.00 -58.13
C VAL A 389 22.91 9.53 -58.25
N ASP A 390 23.41 10.05 -59.38
CA ASP A 390 23.29 11.47 -59.73
C ASP A 390 21.88 11.77 -60.28
N GLU A 391 21.29 12.91 -59.89
CA GLU A 391 19.89 13.30 -60.20
C GLU A 391 19.59 13.56 -61.69
N ASP A 392 20.60 13.60 -62.57
CA ASP A 392 20.45 14.04 -63.97
C ASP A 392 20.29 12.91 -65.03
N ASN A 393 20.04 11.66 -64.65
CA ASN A 393 20.01 10.55 -65.62
C ASN A 393 18.77 9.66 -65.57
N GLN A 394 17.59 10.30 -65.60
CA GLN A 394 16.27 9.64 -65.60
C GLN A 394 15.86 8.98 -66.93
N GLU A 395 16.73 8.91 -67.96
CA GLU A 395 16.35 8.45 -69.32
C GLU A 395 17.01 7.16 -69.84
N SER A 396 17.59 6.31 -69.00
CA SER A 396 18.13 5.00 -69.46
C SER A 396 17.11 3.85 -69.27
N CYS A 397 16.35 3.55 -70.32
CA CYS A 397 15.33 2.50 -70.39
C CYS A 397 15.92 1.11 -70.71
N GLY A 398 16.81 0.59 -69.85
CA GLY A 398 17.41 -0.75 -69.97
C GLY A 398 17.15 -1.63 -68.73
N PRO A 399 17.20 -2.98 -68.87
CA PRO A 399 16.91 -3.89 -67.75
C PRO A 399 17.92 -3.71 -66.61
N ARG A 400 17.41 -3.37 -65.41
CA ARG A 400 18.17 -3.19 -64.17
C ARG A 400 18.44 -4.58 -63.56
N ILE A 401 19.71 -4.98 -63.46
CA ILE A 401 20.10 -6.19 -62.74
C ILE A 401 20.46 -5.79 -61.31
N VAL A 402 19.62 -6.15 -60.34
CA VAL A 402 19.87 -6.00 -58.91
C VAL A 402 20.39 -7.33 -58.39
N SER A 403 21.65 -7.38 -57.97
CA SER A 403 22.21 -8.54 -57.27
C SER A 403 22.08 -8.33 -55.76
N TYR A 404 21.37 -9.23 -55.08
CA TYR A 404 21.34 -9.29 -53.62
C TYR A 404 22.36 -10.34 -53.15
N GLU A 405 23.23 -10.00 -52.20
CA GLU A 405 23.97 -11.02 -51.43
C GLU A 405 23.01 -11.64 -50.41
N ALA A 406 22.96 -12.96 -50.32
CA ALA A 406 21.92 -13.71 -49.59
C ALA A 406 21.97 -13.57 -48.05
N GLU A 407 22.92 -12.80 -47.52
CA GLU A 407 23.21 -12.71 -46.07
C GLU A 407 23.30 -11.27 -45.56
N GLU A 408 22.98 -10.26 -46.38
CA GLU A 408 22.96 -8.85 -45.95
C GLU A 408 21.62 -8.55 -45.24
N LYS A 409 21.59 -8.72 -43.92
CA LYS A 409 20.55 -8.14 -43.04
C LYS A 409 21.15 -6.93 -42.33
N GLU A 410 21.00 -5.77 -42.94
CA GLU A 410 21.03 -4.50 -42.21
C GLU A 410 19.61 -3.94 -42.21
N ASP A 411 18.96 -3.86 -41.04
CA ASP A 411 18.37 -2.59 -40.64
C ASP A 411 17.95 -2.61 -39.17
N TYR A 412 18.25 -1.53 -38.46
CA TYR A 412 17.81 -1.29 -37.11
C TYR A 412 16.30 -1.02 -37.14
N ASP A 413 15.50 -2.04 -36.84
CA ASP A 413 14.05 -1.96 -36.90
C ASP A 413 13.53 -1.06 -35.76
N PRO A 414 12.86 0.08 -36.05
CA PRO A 414 12.34 0.95 -35.00
C PRO A 414 11.39 0.16 -34.09
N PRO A 415 11.42 0.35 -32.77
CA PRO A 415 10.65 -0.46 -31.82
C PRO A 415 9.16 -0.11 -31.80
N TYR A 416 8.64 0.53 -32.84
CA TYR A 416 7.23 0.89 -32.98
C TYR A 416 6.72 0.68 -34.40
N LEU A 417 5.44 0.32 -34.50
CA LEU A 417 4.71 0.18 -35.74
C LEU A 417 3.48 1.07 -35.67
N VAL A 418 3.41 2.08 -36.54
CA VAL A 418 2.25 2.97 -36.62
C VAL A 418 1.30 2.50 -37.72
N LEU A 419 0.03 2.31 -37.37
CA LEU A 419 -1.01 1.78 -38.23
C LEU A 419 -2.16 2.78 -38.37
N ASP A 420 -2.48 3.12 -39.61
CA ASP A 420 -3.61 3.99 -39.96
C ASP A 420 -4.84 3.13 -40.26
N THR A 421 -5.91 3.29 -39.48
CA THR A 421 -7.11 2.45 -39.58
C THR A 421 -8.13 2.92 -40.62
N ARG A 422 -7.82 4.02 -41.33
CA ARG A 422 -8.70 4.65 -42.33
C ARG A 422 -8.68 3.92 -43.66
N THR A 423 -9.54 4.38 -44.57
CA THR A 423 -9.56 3.88 -45.94
C THR A 423 -8.27 4.21 -46.68
N LYS A 424 -7.98 3.46 -47.74
CA LYS A 424 -6.77 3.64 -48.54
C LYS A 424 -6.72 5.02 -49.21
N ASP A 425 -7.88 5.58 -49.56
CA ASP A 425 -8.00 6.89 -50.20
C ASP A 425 -7.67 8.02 -49.22
N GLU A 426 -8.16 7.91 -47.97
CA GLU A 426 -7.86 8.86 -46.90
C GLU A 426 -6.39 8.84 -46.50
N PHE A 427 -5.78 7.64 -46.42
CA PHE A 427 -4.35 7.47 -46.15
C PHE A 427 -3.45 8.06 -47.26
N ALA A 428 -3.91 8.05 -48.51
CA ALA A 428 -3.20 8.66 -49.61
C ALA A 428 -3.25 10.19 -49.56
N ALA A 429 -4.36 10.76 -49.07
CA ALA A 429 -4.52 12.21 -48.94
C ALA A 429 -3.63 12.80 -47.83
N ASN A 430 -3.61 12.18 -46.66
CA ASN A 430 -2.73 12.57 -45.55
C ASN A 430 -2.46 11.37 -44.63
N ARG A 431 -1.33 11.37 -43.93
CA ARG A 431 -0.97 10.33 -42.95
C ARG A 431 0.14 10.82 -42.04
N ILE A 432 0.28 10.17 -40.87
CA ILE A 432 1.45 10.33 -40.01
C ILE A 432 2.67 9.72 -40.72
N HIS A 433 3.85 10.32 -40.52
CA HIS A 433 5.11 9.82 -41.08
C HIS A 433 5.31 8.32 -40.77
N ARG A 434 5.77 7.55 -41.77
CA ARG A 434 6.01 6.08 -41.72
C ARG A 434 4.82 5.19 -41.29
N ALA A 435 3.60 5.74 -41.18
CA ALA A 435 2.42 4.93 -40.92
C ALA A 435 2.13 3.94 -42.06
N LYS A 436 1.64 2.75 -41.72
CA LYS A 436 1.14 1.76 -42.69
C LYS A 436 -0.37 1.76 -42.72
N ASN A 437 -0.95 1.69 -43.92
CA ASN A 437 -2.39 1.58 -44.07
C ASN A 437 -2.88 0.20 -43.63
N TYR A 438 -3.75 0.18 -42.63
CA TYR A 438 -4.41 -1.02 -42.11
C TYR A 438 -5.90 -0.72 -41.89
N PRO A 439 -6.71 -0.63 -42.96
CA PRO A 439 -8.11 -0.25 -42.84
C PRO A 439 -8.86 -1.18 -41.90
N ALA A 440 -9.77 -0.67 -41.07
CA ALA A 440 -10.56 -1.50 -40.15
C ALA A 440 -11.31 -2.65 -40.85
N THR A 441 -11.61 -2.53 -42.15
CA THR A 441 -12.19 -3.60 -42.97
C THR A 441 -11.31 -4.86 -43.07
N PHE A 442 -9.99 -4.75 -42.87
CA PHE A 442 -9.07 -5.89 -42.84
C PHE A 442 -9.30 -6.76 -41.62
N LEU A 443 -9.73 -6.18 -40.50
CA LEU A 443 -10.14 -6.95 -39.33
C LEU A 443 -11.33 -7.86 -39.64
N ASN A 444 -12.31 -7.36 -40.39
CA ASN A 444 -13.49 -8.15 -40.75
C ASN A 444 -13.17 -9.32 -41.69
N ARG A 445 -11.99 -9.30 -42.33
CA ARG A 445 -11.52 -10.33 -43.27
C ARG A 445 -10.39 -11.19 -42.70
N ASP A 446 -10.06 -11.01 -41.42
CA ASP A 446 -8.93 -11.68 -40.73
C ASP A 446 -7.58 -11.50 -41.44
N VAL A 447 -7.39 -10.39 -42.15
CA VAL A 447 -6.13 -10.06 -42.85
C VAL A 447 -5.23 -9.29 -41.90
N LEU A 448 -4.04 -9.83 -41.62
CA LEU A 448 -2.99 -9.17 -40.83
C LEU A 448 -1.79 -8.84 -41.71
N LEU A 449 -1.12 -7.71 -41.45
CA LEU A 449 0.12 -7.36 -42.16
C LEU A 449 1.29 -8.23 -41.66
N PRO A 450 2.25 -8.60 -42.51
CA PRO A 450 3.45 -9.36 -42.11
C PRO A 450 4.19 -8.75 -40.91
N GLU A 451 4.24 -7.43 -40.84
CA GLU A 451 4.92 -6.68 -39.78
C GLU A 451 4.14 -6.71 -38.46
N MET A 452 2.80 -6.83 -38.50
CA MET A 452 2.01 -7.04 -37.28
C MET A 452 2.37 -8.38 -36.62
N HIS A 453 2.67 -9.42 -37.40
CA HIS A 453 3.14 -10.69 -36.85
C HIS A 453 4.52 -10.55 -36.18
N GLN A 454 5.39 -9.72 -36.73
CA GLN A 454 6.72 -9.45 -36.18
C GLN A 454 6.69 -8.56 -34.92
N PHE A 455 5.61 -7.82 -34.70
CA PHE A 455 5.45 -6.94 -33.55
C PHE A 455 4.56 -7.54 -32.46
N LYS A 456 3.77 -8.58 -32.77
CA LYS A 456 2.80 -9.18 -31.83
C LYS A 456 3.47 -9.63 -30.53
N ASN A 457 3.01 -9.06 -29.41
CA ASN A 457 3.36 -9.43 -28.04
C ASN A 457 4.88 -9.45 -27.74
N GLN A 458 5.67 -8.68 -28.49
CA GLN A 458 7.08 -8.51 -28.19
C GLN A 458 7.26 -7.40 -27.15
N GLU A 459 8.00 -7.70 -26.07
CA GLU A 459 8.12 -6.78 -24.93
C GLU A 459 8.79 -5.45 -25.27
N ALA A 460 9.64 -5.41 -26.29
CA ALA A 460 10.36 -4.21 -26.73
C ALA A 460 9.69 -3.48 -27.90
N LYS A 461 8.51 -3.93 -28.36
CA LYS A 461 7.85 -3.37 -29.55
C LYS A 461 6.46 -2.83 -29.26
N LEU A 462 6.12 -1.70 -29.87
CA LEU A 462 4.84 -1.01 -29.72
C LEU A 462 4.04 -1.09 -31.03
N VAL A 463 2.74 -1.39 -30.96
CA VAL A 463 1.83 -1.26 -32.10
C VAL A 463 0.87 -0.12 -31.82
N ILE A 464 1.00 0.97 -32.57
CA ILE A 464 0.27 2.23 -32.37
C ILE A 464 -0.78 2.37 -33.46
N LEU A 465 -2.04 2.52 -33.08
CA LEU A 465 -3.20 2.68 -33.96
C LEU A 465 -3.69 4.12 -33.91
N TYR A 466 -4.02 4.69 -35.07
CA TYR A 466 -4.71 5.97 -35.15
C TYR A 466 -5.72 6.00 -36.30
N ASP A 467 -6.66 6.94 -36.19
CA ASP A 467 -7.67 7.31 -37.18
C ASP A 467 -7.82 8.85 -37.14
N LEU A 468 -8.84 9.44 -37.77
CA LEU A 468 -9.18 10.87 -37.67
C LEU A 468 -9.47 11.27 -36.21
N ASP A 469 -10.28 10.47 -35.50
CA ASP A 469 -10.64 10.63 -34.09
C ASP A 469 -10.31 9.33 -33.32
N ASP A 470 -10.14 9.41 -32.00
CA ASP A 470 -9.67 8.28 -31.19
C ASP A 470 -10.73 7.17 -30.98
N LYS A 471 -12.01 7.46 -31.27
CA LYS A 471 -13.14 6.56 -31.05
C LYS A 471 -13.18 5.37 -32.00
N THR A 472 -12.91 5.58 -33.29
CA THR A 472 -12.91 4.50 -34.30
C THR A 472 -11.66 3.63 -34.16
N ALA A 473 -10.52 4.25 -33.86
CA ALA A 473 -9.29 3.54 -33.52
C ALA A 473 -9.45 2.64 -32.28
N ALA A 474 -10.19 3.12 -31.26
CA ALA A 474 -10.49 2.33 -30.05
C ALA A 474 -11.25 1.03 -30.33
N GLN A 475 -12.25 1.06 -31.22
CA GLN A 475 -13.01 -0.14 -31.59
C GLN A 475 -12.11 -1.18 -32.28
N THR A 476 -11.29 -0.71 -33.22
CA THR A 476 -10.30 -1.53 -33.92
C THR A 476 -9.28 -2.14 -32.94
N ALA A 477 -8.82 -1.36 -31.97
CA ALA A 477 -7.90 -1.79 -30.93
C ALA A 477 -8.49 -2.88 -30.03
N HIS A 478 -9.75 -2.74 -29.61
CA HIS A 478 -10.45 -3.77 -28.83
C HIS A 478 -10.49 -5.12 -29.56
N THR A 479 -10.84 -5.12 -30.84
CA THR A 479 -10.87 -6.35 -31.65
C THR A 479 -9.48 -6.96 -31.80
N LEU A 480 -8.43 -6.15 -31.95
CA LEU A 480 -7.05 -6.66 -32.00
C LEU A 480 -6.59 -7.27 -30.68
N VAL A 481 -6.94 -6.66 -29.55
CA VAL A 481 -6.67 -7.24 -28.21
C VAL A 481 -7.39 -8.57 -28.03
N GLN A 482 -8.65 -8.68 -28.44
CA GLN A 482 -9.39 -9.95 -28.41
C GLN A 482 -8.76 -11.04 -29.29
N ARG A 483 -8.03 -10.65 -30.34
CA ARG A 483 -7.24 -11.56 -31.20
C ARG A 483 -5.82 -11.84 -30.67
N GLY A 484 -5.55 -11.42 -29.43
CA GLY A 484 -4.33 -11.72 -28.68
C GLY A 484 -3.16 -10.79 -28.96
N PHE A 485 -3.41 -9.53 -29.31
CA PHE A 485 -2.38 -8.48 -29.32
C PHE A 485 -2.41 -7.68 -28.01
N ASP A 486 -1.39 -7.82 -27.17
CA ASP A 486 -1.33 -7.22 -25.83
C ASP A 486 -0.56 -5.89 -25.80
N ASN A 487 0.25 -5.63 -26.83
CA ASN A 487 1.09 -4.43 -26.98
C ASN A 487 0.47 -3.36 -27.90
N ILE A 488 -0.87 -3.22 -27.85
CA ILE A 488 -1.64 -2.25 -28.63
C ILE A 488 -1.78 -0.92 -27.89
N TYR A 489 -1.50 0.16 -28.62
CA TYR A 489 -1.58 1.54 -28.18
C TYR A 489 -2.47 2.34 -29.14
N VAL A 490 -3.38 3.18 -28.62
CA VAL A 490 -4.21 4.08 -29.44
C VAL A 490 -3.74 5.52 -29.26
N LEU A 491 -3.56 6.24 -30.37
CA LEU A 491 -3.21 7.66 -30.35
C LEU A 491 -4.38 8.50 -29.84
N THR A 492 -4.16 9.22 -28.75
CA THR A 492 -5.17 10.10 -28.14
C THR A 492 -5.33 11.35 -28.98
N GLY A 493 -6.57 11.71 -29.34
CA GLY A 493 -6.86 12.86 -30.22
C GLY A 493 -6.78 12.56 -31.72
N GLY A 494 -6.31 11.36 -32.10
CA GLY A 494 -6.24 10.94 -33.50
C GLY A 494 -5.29 11.79 -34.35
N LEU A 495 -5.50 11.75 -35.66
CA LEU A 495 -4.70 12.48 -36.64
C LEU A 495 -4.92 13.99 -36.59
N VAL A 496 -6.13 14.44 -36.27
CA VAL A 496 -6.49 15.87 -36.25
C VAL A 496 -5.69 16.60 -35.17
N ASP A 497 -5.77 16.13 -33.93
CA ASP A 497 -5.04 16.75 -32.82
C ASP A 497 -3.51 16.61 -33.00
N TYR A 498 -3.05 15.51 -33.61
CA TYR A 498 -1.64 15.33 -33.92
C TYR A 498 -1.15 16.35 -34.94
N ALA A 499 -1.89 16.59 -36.02
CA ALA A 499 -1.54 17.58 -37.04
C ALA A 499 -1.63 19.02 -36.52
N ASP A 500 -2.54 19.32 -35.57
CA ASP A 500 -2.62 20.63 -34.94
C ASP A 500 -1.41 20.92 -34.03
N GLU A 501 -0.90 19.91 -33.30
CA GLU A 501 0.29 20.05 -32.44
C GLU A 501 1.62 19.90 -33.22
N PHE A 502 1.65 19.04 -34.24
CA PHE A 502 2.82 18.63 -35.01
C PHE A 502 2.47 18.51 -36.51
N PRO A 503 2.35 19.65 -37.22
CA PRO A 503 1.85 19.71 -38.60
C PRO A 503 2.77 19.10 -39.66
#